data_AF-R5DKQ6-F1
#
_entry.id   AF-R5DKQ6-F1
#
_cell.length_a   1.000
_cell.length_b   1.000
_cell.length_c   1.000
_cell.angle_alpha   90.00
_cell.angle_beta   90.00
_cell.angle_gamma   90.00
#
_symmetry.space_group_name_H-M   'P 1'
#
loop_
_entity.id
_entity.type
_entity.pdbx_description
1 polymer ?
#
loop_
_entity_poly.entity_id
_entity_poly.type
_entity_poly.pdbx_seq_one_letter_code
_entity_poly.pdbx_strand_id
1 'polypeptide(L)'
;MQVQAISNQNFQGSVTFSKDISPKLVGYLSEVSEKSGIAKKPYNLQVQNTKDKRFLSIEAINPENLAEKYTVLVHKFLQKKDILHSAVKDAMSNFEKSQSLPQKNLNKVI
;
A
#
# COMPACT_ATOMS: atom_id res chain seq x y z
N MET A 1 5.76 35.68 15.65
CA MET A 1 5.93 34.39 14.95
C MET A 1 5.26 33.31 15.78
N GLN A 2 4.08 32.84 15.37
CA GLN A 2 3.43 31.69 15.99
C GLN A 2 4.12 30.44 15.47
N VAL A 3 4.93 29.81 16.32
CA VAL A 3 5.46 28.47 16.03
C VAL A 3 4.27 27.53 16.19
N GLN A 4 3.61 27.21 15.09
CA GLN A 4 2.68 26.08 15.07
C GLN A 4 3.50 24.85 15.43
N ALA A 5 3.16 24.24 16.56
CA ALA A 5 3.70 22.94 16.93
C ALA A 5 3.49 22.01 15.73
N ILE A 6 4.58 21.47 15.20
CA ILE A 6 4.51 20.37 14.24
C ILE A 6 3.75 19.29 14.98
N SER A 7 2.47 19.11 14.62
CA SER A 7 1.67 17.98 15.08
C SER A 7 2.53 16.76 14.91
N ASN A 8 2.75 16.03 16.01
CA ASN A 8 3.59 14.84 16.05
C ASN A 8 2.85 13.78 15.22
N GLN A 9 2.95 13.88 13.89
CA GLN A 9 2.36 12.94 12.97
C GLN A 9 3.07 11.62 13.23
N ASN A 10 2.37 10.70 13.90
CA ASN A 10 2.86 9.36 14.19
C ASN A 10 3.05 8.62 12.86
N PHE A 11 4.22 8.78 12.24
CA PHE A 11 4.63 8.02 11.08
C PHE A 11 5.00 6.61 11.52
N GLN A 12 4.00 5.71 11.50
CA GLN A 12 4.13 4.30 11.89
C GLN A 12 3.45 3.39 10.85
N GLY A 13 3.57 3.73 9.57
CA GLY A 13 3.05 2.91 8.48
C GLY A 13 3.59 1.47 8.58
N SER A 14 2.68 0.51 8.52
CA SER A 14 2.99 -0.92 8.64
C SER A 14 2.51 -1.67 7.41
N VAL A 15 3.01 -2.90 7.23
CA VAL A 15 2.53 -3.81 6.19
C VAL A 15 1.87 -5.00 6.84
N THR A 16 0.65 -5.30 6.39
CA THR A 16 -0.14 -6.44 6.87
C THR A 16 -0.48 -7.37 5.72
N PHE A 17 -0.56 -8.67 6.02
CA PHE A 17 -0.82 -9.72 5.04
C PHE A 17 -2.00 -10.58 5.49
N SER A 18 -2.87 -10.93 4.54
CA SER A 18 -3.88 -11.96 4.78
C SER A 18 -3.24 -13.34 4.99
N LYS A 19 -3.90 -14.19 5.77
CA LYS A 19 -3.37 -15.49 6.20
C LYS A 19 -3.07 -16.46 5.06
N ASP A 20 -3.66 -16.26 3.89
CA ASP A 20 -3.55 -17.14 2.72
C ASP A 20 -2.48 -16.69 1.70
N ILE A 21 -1.67 -15.67 2.03
CA ILE A 21 -0.50 -15.28 1.25
C ILE A 21 0.66 -16.21 1.57
N SER A 22 1.35 -16.71 0.54
CA SER A 22 2.50 -17.61 0.72
C SER A 22 3.64 -16.92 1.51
N PRO A 23 4.34 -17.63 2.42
CA PRO A 23 5.42 -17.03 3.23
C PRO A 23 6.55 -16.41 2.40
N LYS A 24 6.86 -17.00 1.24
CA LYS A 24 7.86 -16.47 0.30
C LYS A 24 7.45 -15.09 -0.24
N LEU A 25 6.17 -14.92 -0.56
CA LEU A 25 5.63 -13.67 -1.05
C LEU A 25 5.53 -12.63 0.07
N VAL A 26 5.17 -13.05 1.29
CA VAL A 26 5.21 -12.21 2.49
C VAL A 26 6.62 -11.66 2.70
N GLY A 27 7.64 -12.51 2.78
CA GLY A 27 9.02 -12.06 3.01
C GLY A 27 9.51 -11.08 1.96
N TYR A 28 9.23 -11.36 0.68
CA TYR A 28 9.60 -10.46 -0.41
C TYR A 28 8.89 -9.10 -0.34
N LEU A 29 7.57 -9.09 -0.12
CA LEU A 29 6.80 -7.85 -0.10
C LEU A 29 7.07 -7.01 1.16
N SER A 30 7.39 -7.64 2.30
CA SER A 30 7.87 -6.93 3.49
C SER A 30 9.17 -6.19 3.19
N GLU A 31 10.16 -6.86 2.61
CA GLU A 31 11.45 -6.25 2.24
C GLU A 31 11.26 -5.08 1.26
N VAL A 32 10.43 -5.27 0.23
CA VAL A 32 10.13 -4.22 -0.75
C VAL A 32 9.46 -3.01 -0.10
N SER A 33 8.52 -3.25 0.82
CA SER A 33 7.77 -2.18 1.48
C SER A 33 8.64 -1.39 2.45
N GLU A 34 9.51 -2.07 3.20
CA GLU A 34 10.53 -1.45 4.06
C GLU A 34 11.48 -0.57 3.25
N LYS A 35 12.02 -1.10 2.14
CA LYS A 35 12.90 -0.35 1.23
C LYS A 35 12.19 0.84 0.58
N SER A 36 10.87 0.75 0.39
CA SER A 36 10.04 1.85 -0.11
C SER A 36 9.69 2.88 0.98
N GLY A 37 10.09 2.64 2.22
CA GLY A 37 9.99 3.59 3.33
C GLY A 37 8.63 3.61 4.02
N ILE A 38 7.85 2.52 3.98
CA ILE A 38 6.51 2.47 4.59
C ILE A 38 6.49 2.87 6.07
N ALA A 39 7.54 2.53 6.83
CA ALA A 39 7.67 2.89 8.24
C ALA A 39 7.62 4.41 8.52
N LYS A 40 7.92 5.23 7.51
CA LYS A 40 7.89 6.71 7.61
C LYS A 40 6.60 7.31 7.04
N LYS A 41 5.60 6.50 6.72
CA LYS A 41 4.34 6.96 6.12
C LYS A 41 3.22 7.03 7.16
N PRO A 42 2.25 7.94 6.98
CA PRO A 42 1.09 8.07 7.87
C PRO A 42 -0.05 7.10 7.50
N TYR A 43 0.25 6.08 6.69
CA TYR A 43 -0.71 5.12 6.17
C TYR A 43 -0.09 3.73 6.12
N ASN A 44 -0.94 2.70 6.03
CA ASN A 44 -0.52 1.30 6.02
C ASN A 44 -0.55 0.71 4.62
N LEU A 45 0.15 -0.40 4.43
CA LEU A 45 -0.02 -1.31 3.32
C LEU A 45 -0.75 -2.58 3.80
N GLN A 46 -1.74 -3.01 3.03
CA GLN A 46 -2.44 -4.27 3.23
C GLN A 46 -2.35 -5.10 1.97
N VAL A 47 -1.94 -6.35 2.11
CA VAL A 47 -1.80 -7.30 1.01
C VAL A 47 -2.72 -8.49 1.21
N GLN A 48 -3.56 -8.77 0.21
CA GLN A 48 -4.55 -9.84 0.29
C GLN A 48 -4.86 -10.46 -1.07
N ASN A 49 -5.20 -11.73 -1.11
CA ASN A 49 -5.74 -12.34 -2.33
C ASN A 49 -7.20 -11.92 -2.50
N THR A 50 -7.63 -11.73 -3.76
CA THR A 50 -9.02 -11.42 -4.08
C THR A 50 -9.49 -12.16 -5.34
N LYS A 51 -10.81 -12.17 -5.56
CA LYS A 51 -11.51 -12.80 -6.70
C LYS A 51 -11.03 -14.24 -6.93
N ASP A 52 -11.29 -15.11 -5.96
CA ASP A 52 -10.87 -16.53 -5.98
C ASP A 52 -9.36 -16.73 -6.13
N LYS A 53 -8.55 -15.88 -5.48
CA LYS A 53 -7.08 -15.90 -5.57
C LYS A 53 -6.51 -15.67 -6.98
N ARG A 54 -7.31 -15.07 -7.89
CA ARG A 54 -6.84 -14.68 -9.22
C ARG A 54 -5.97 -13.43 -9.19
N PHE A 55 -6.18 -12.55 -8.22
CA PHE A 55 -5.43 -11.31 -8.07
C PHE A 55 -4.86 -11.20 -6.67
N LEU A 56 -3.64 -10.65 -6.60
CA LEU A 56 -3.08 -10.10 -5.38
C LEU A 56 -3.46 -8.61 -5.33
N SER A 57 -4.14 -8.22 -4.27
CA SER A 57 -4.43 -6.83 -3.94
C SER A 57 -3.32 -6.27 -3.07
N ILE A 58 -2.74 -5.14 -3.47
CA ILE A 58 -1.81 -4.35 -2.67
C ILE A 58 -2.48 -2.99 -2.45
N GLU A 59 -2.83 -2.72 -1.20
CA GLU A 59 -3.67 -1.58 -0.82
C GLU A 59 -2.88 -0.64 0.07
N ALA A 60 -2.70 0.61 -0.33
CA ALA A 60 -2.31 1.68 0.58
C ALA A 60 -3.57 2.27 1.21
N ILE A 61 -3.66 2.26 2.55
CA ILE A 61 -4.89 2.55 3.28
C ILE A 61 -4.65 3.50 4.45
N ASN A 62 -5.52 4.50 4.58
CA ASN A 62 -5.54 5.39 5.74
C ASN A 62 -6.02 4.61 6.97
N PRO A 63 -5.22 4.50 8.06
CA PRO A 63 -5.63 3.80 9.27
C PRO A 63 -6.81 4.47 9.99
N GLU A 64 -7.01 5.77 9.81
CA GLU A 64 -8.10 6.53 10.43
C GLU A 64 -9.39 6.48 9.60
N ASN A 65 -9.27 6.28 8.27
CA ASN A 65 -10.40 6.18 7.36
C ASN A 65 -10.20 5.06 6.33
N LEU A 66 -10.73 3.87 6.62
CA LEU A 66 -10.56 2.69 5.76
C LEU A 66 -11.19 2.82 4.36
N ALA A 67 -12.07 3.80 4.15
CA ALA A 67 -12.62 4.10 2.83
C ALA A 67 -11.61 4.83 1.93
N GLU A 68 -10.64 5.53 2.52
CA GLU A 68 -9.54 6.15 1.81
C GLU A 68 -8.42 5.14 1.59
N LYS A 69 -8.44 4.54 0.40
CA LYS A 69 -7.40 3.61 -0.01
C LYS A 69 -7.15 3.67 -1.50
N TYR A 70 -5.95 3.27 -1.88
CA TYR A 70 -5.58 3.04 -3.27
C TYR A 70 -5.17 1.58 -3.44
N THR A 71 -5.83 0.91 -4.38
CA THR A 71 -5.63 -0.52 -4.62
C THR A 71 -4.96 -0.75 -5.97
N VAL A 72 -3.87 -1.51 -5.95
CA VAL A 72 -3.28 -2.11 -7.15
C VAL A 72 -3.59 -3.60 -7.15
N LEU A 73 -4.21 -4.07 -8.22
CA LEU A 73 -4.47 -5.49 -8.44
C LEU A 73 -3.41 -6.05 -9.39
N VAL A 74 -2.76 -7.14 -8.98
CA VAL A 74 -1.78 -7.87 -9.80
C VAL A 74 -2.30 -9.27 -10.07
N HIS A 75 -2.49 -9.61 -11.35
CA HIS A 75 -2.95 -10.94 -11.72
C HIS A 75 -1.95 -12.04 -11.31
N LYS A 76 -2.42 -13.24 -10.92
CA LYS A 76 -1.58 -14.34 -10.40
C LYS A 76 -0.41 -14.72 -11.30
N PHE A 77 -0.61 -14.67 -12.62
CA PHE A 77 0.43 -14.99 -13.61
C PHE A 77 1.49 -13.89 -13.78
N LEU A 78 1.22 -12.70 -13.26
CA LEU A 78 2.07 -11.51 -13.35
C LEU A 78 2.78 -11.19 -12.02
N GLN A 79 2.69 -12.05 -11.01
CA GLN A 79 3.34 -11.85 -9.70
C GLN A 79 4.86 -12.12 -9.75
N LYS A 80 5.56 -11.51 -10.72
CA LYS A 80 7.02 -11.48 -10.83
C LYS A 80 7.58 -10.37 -9.93
N LYS A 81 8.83 -10.52 -9.48
CA LYS A 81 9.45 -9.60 -8.51
C LYS A 81 9.40 -8.13 -8.95
N ASP A 82 9.82 -7.85 -10.17
CA ASP A 82 9.79 -6.52 -10.80
C ASP A 82 8.39 -5.89 -10.84
N ILE A 83 7.37 -6.68 -11.19
CA ILE A 83 5.98 -6.24 -11.23
C ILE A 83 5.46 -5.96 -9.82
N LEU A 84 5.73 -6.84 -8.87
CA LEU A 84 5.32 -6.68 -7.48
C LEU A 84 5.98 -5.46 -6.81
N HIS A 85 7.27 -5.23 -7.07
CA HIS A 85 7.97 -4.04 -6.60
C HIS A 85 7.35 -2.76 -7.18
N SER A 86 7.05 -2.77 -8.48
CA SER A 86 6.37 -1.65 -9.12
C SER A 86 4.97 -1.44 -8.56
N ALA A 87 4.23 -2.51 -8.28
CA ALA A 87 2.88 -2.44 -7.71
C ALA A 87 2.87 -1.83 -6.29
N VAL A 88 3.84 -2.18 -5.44
CA VAL A 88 3.99 -1.54 -4.10
C VAL A 88 4.26 -0.04 -4.26
N LYS A 89 5.19 0.34 -5.13
CA LYS A 89 5.50 1.75 -5.40
C LYS A 89 4.31 2.51 -5.97
N ASP A 90 3.59 1.91 -6.91
CA ASP A 90 2.39 2.49 -7.51
C ASP A 90 1.30 2.68 -6.47
N ALA A 91 1.08 1.70 -5.58
CA ALA A 91 0.09 1.82 -4.52
C ALA A 91 0.42 2.99 -3.58
N MET A 92 1.66 3.06 -3.11
CA MET A 92 2.13 4.13 -2.23
C MET A 92 2.07 5.51 -2.90
N SER A 93 2.68 5.66 -4.08
CA SER A 93 2.78 6.96 -4.75
C SER A 93 1.42 7.50 -5.18
N ASN A 94 0.52 6.64 -5.67
CA ASN A 94 -0.80 7.10 -6.10
C ASN A 94 -1.73 7.37 -4.91
N PHE A 95 -1.59 6.65 -3.80
CA PHE A 95 -2.27 7.02 -2.56
C PHE A 95 -1.86 8.41 -2.09
N GLU A 96 -0.56 8.69 -2.01
CA GLU A 96 -0.04 10.02 -1.63
C GLU A 96 -0.53 11.13 -2.57
N LYS A 97 -0.53 10.88 -3.88
CA LYS A 97 -1.09 11.81 -4.87
C LYS A 97 -2.59 12.03 -4.66
N SER A 98 -3.35 10.97 -4.40
CA SER A 98 -4.79 11.07 -4.16
C SER A 98 -5.13 11.84 -2.88
N GLN A 99 -4.28 11.78 -1.86
CA GLN A 99 -4.38 12.56 -0.62
C GLN A 99 -4.04 14.04 -0.84
N SER A 100 -3.15 14.34 -1.78
CA SER A 100 -2.83 15.72 -2.20
C SER A 100 -3.88 16.36 -3.12
N LEU A 101 -4.86 15.58 -3.60
CA LEU A 101 -5.91 16.03 -4.50
C LEU A 101 -7.26 16.07 -3.74
N PRO A 102 -8.05 17.14 -3.87
CA PRO A 102 -9.40 17.15 -3.31
C PRO A 102 -10.26 16.12 -4.05
N GLN A 103 -10.55 15.00 -3.37
CA GLN A 103 -11.52 13.94 -3.70
C GLN A 103 -11.52 13.37 -5.13
N LYS A 104 -11.02 12.12 -5.28
CA LYS A 104 -11.60 11.11 -6.21
C LYS A 104 -10.97 9.73 -5.98
N ASN A 105 -11.82 8.73 -5.71
CA ASN A 105 -11.43 7.32 -5.70
C ASN A 105 -10.92 6.92 -7.10
N LEU A 106 -9.66 6.45 -7.19
CA LEU A 106 -9.01 6.01 -8.43
C LEU A 106 -8.58 4.55 -8.28
N ASN A 107 -9.02 3.70 -9.21
CA ASN A 107 -8.59 2.30 -9.31
C ASN A 107 -7.73 2.11 -10.55
N LYS A 108 -6.54 1.50 -10.41
CA LYS A 108 -5.69 1.08 -11.55
C LYS A 108 -5.52 -0.44 -11.53
N VAL A 109 -5.80 -1.08 -12.66
CA VAL A 109 -5.64 -2.53 -12.88
C VAL A 109 -4.37 -2.75 -13.71
N ILE A 110 -3.49 -3.65 -13.28
CA ILE A 110 -2.25 -4.01 -13.98
C ILE A 110 -2.17 -5.54 -14.17
#